data_AF-A0A259SQK1-F1
#
_entry.id   AF-A0A259SQK1-F1
#
_cell.length_a   1.000
_cell.length_b   1.000
_cell.length_c   1.000
_cell.angle_alpha   90.00
_cell.angle_beta   90.00
_cell.angle_gamma   90.00
#
_symmetry.space_group_name_H-M   'P 1'
#
loop_
_entity.id
_entity.type
_entity.pdbx_description
1 polymer ?
#
loop_
_entity_poly.entity_id
_entity_poly.type
_entity_poly.pdbx_seq_one_letter_code
_entity_poly.pdbx_strand_id
1 'polypeptide(L)'
;MLADVRTGRFEQTLAALTAAGAAITAAEVYTEHDSASFGNKLMWWPVVVLPAAIPAAIAGVFSKRAAKTVLPLASAAIVVNGLQGTYLHWRGIAQKPGGWQMASYNLEMGPPLFAPLLASLVGGMGLLAAILRREDRA
;
A
#
# COMPACT_ATOMS: atom_id res chain seq x y z
N MET A 1 -20.71 -5.99 12.97
CA MET A 1 -19.89 -4.76 13.02
C MET A 1 -19.61 -4.28 14.45
N LEU A 2 -20.52 -3.66 15.21
CA LEU A 2 -20.19 -3.14 16.58
C LEU A 2 -19.75 -4.23 17.59
N ALA A 3 -20.34 -5.41 17.55
CA ALA A 3 -19.90 -6.54 18.40
C ALA A 3 -18.52 -7.06 17.97
N ASP A 4 -18.28 -7.10 16.67
CA ASP A 4 -16.98 -7.45 16.09
C ASP A 4 -15.92 -6.39 16.46
N VAL A 5 -16.29 -5.11 16.59
CA VAL A 5 -15.44 -3.99 17.10
C VAL A 5 -14.93 -4.34 18.49
N ARG A 6 -15.86 -4.69 19.36
CA ARG A 6 -15.57 -5.02 20.76
C ARG A 6 -14.78 -6.32 20.93
N THR A 7 -14.82 -7.21 19.94
CA THR A 7 -14.25 -8.56 20.04
C THR A 7 -13.06 -8.82 19.09
N GLY A 8 -12.64 -7.81 18.31
CA GLY A 8 -11.50 -7.89 17.40
C GLY A 8 -11.69 -8.84 16.22
N ARG A 9 -12.93 -8.98 15.71
CA ARG A 9 -13.27 -9.85 14.58
C ARG A 9 -13.34 -9.04 13.28
N PHE A 10 -12.23 -8.80 12.59
CA PHE A 10 -12.21 -7.98 11.36
C PHE A 10 -11.35 -8.51 10.23
N GLU A 11 -10.93 -9.77 10.28
CA GLU A 11 -10.04 -10.33 9.27
C GLU A 11 -10.58 -10.13 7.84
N GLN A 12 -11.83 -10.49 7.57
CA GLN A 12 -12.44 -10.45 6.24
C GLN A 12 -12.74 -9.02 5.81
N THR A 13 -13.19 -8.18 6.73
CA THR A 13 -13.45 -6.75 6.48
C THR A 13 -12.16 -6.04 6.13
N LEU A 14 -11.08 -6.23 6.90
CA LEU A 14 -9.79 -5.64 6.59
C LEU A 14 -9.16 -6.26 5.34
N ALA A 15 -9.35 -7.55 5.07
CA ALA A 15 -8.94 -8.16 3.81
C ALA A 15 -9.69 -7.54 2.62
N ALA A 16 -11.00 -7.32 2.72
CA ALA A 16 -11.80 -6.67 1.67
C ALA A 16 -11.38 -5.21 1.47
N LEU A 17 -11.15 -4.46 2.55
CA LEU A 17 -10.63 -3.09 2.49
C LEU A 17 -9.21 -3.04 1.91
N THR A 18 -8.37 -4.03 2.20
CA THR A 18 -7.05 -4.18 1.57
C THR A 18 -7.18 -4.40 0.07
N ALA A 19 -8.11 -5.25 -0.38
CA ALA A 19 -8.34 -5.50 -1.81
C ALA A 19 -8.84 -4.23 -2.53
N ALA A 20 -9.84 -3.55 -1.97
CA ALA A 20 -10.38 -2.31 -2.54
C ALA A 20 -9.33 -1.19 -2.54
N GLY A 21 -8.64 -0.99 -1.42
CA GLY A 21 -7.55 -0.03 -1.30
C GLY A 21 -6.42 -0.31 -2.28
N ALA A 22 -5.99 -1.57 -2.40
CA ALA A 22 -4.95 -1.96 -3.36
C ALA A 22 -5.37 -1.71 -4.80
N ALA A 23 -6.64 -1.96 -5.16
CA ALA A 23 -7.14 -1.71 -6.51
C ALA A 23 -7.17 -0.21 -6.85
N ILE A 24 -7.69 0.63 -5.95
CA ILE A 24 -7.74 2.09 -6.14
C ILE A 24 -6.33 2.65 -6.20
N THR A 25 -5.49 2.35 -5.22
CA THR A 25 -4.12 2.85 -5.16
C THR A 25 -3.27 2.30 -6.31
N ALA A 26 -3.52 1.08 -6.80
CA ALA A 26 -2.86 0.58 -8.01
C ALA A 26 -3.21 1.43 -9.23
N ALA A 27 -4.49 1.78 -9.42
CA ALA A 27 -4.91 2.64 -10.52
C ALA A 27 -4.23 4.01 -10.46
N GLU A 28 -4.19 4.64 -9.27
CA GLU A 28 -3.46 5.89 -9.04
C GLU A 28 -1.96 5.74 -9.32
N VAL A 29 -1.33 4.66 -8.83
CA VAL A 29 0.08 4.39 -9.08
C VAL A 29 0.37 4.25 -10.57
N TYR A 30 -0.46 3.54 -11.34
CA TYR A 30 -0.28 3.41 -12.79
C TYR A 30 -0.32 4.78 -13.48
N THR A 31 -1.29 5.64 -13.17
CA THR A 31 -1.42 6.96 -13.82
C THR A 31 -0.30 7.92 -13.43
N GLU A 32 0.08 7.92 -12.14
CA GLU A 32 1.17 8.76 -11.63
C GLU A 32 2.52 8.32 -12.22
N HIS A 33 2.75 7.02 -12.39
CA HIS A 33 4.03 6.52 -12.90
C HIS A 33 4.12 6.62 -14.43
N ASP A 34 3.01 6.45 -15.16
CA ASP A 34 2.96 6.68 -16.60
C ASP A 34 3.32 8.12 -16.97
N SER A 35 2.83 9.10 -16.20
CA SER A 35 3.17 10.52 -16.39
C SER A 35 4.54 10.91 -15.81
N ALA A 36 5.16 10.05 -14.99
CA ALA A 36 6.42 10.35 -14.34
C ALA A 36 7.65 9.95 -15.17
N SER A 37 8.67 10.80 -15.14
CA SER A 37 9.98 10.53 -15.76
C SER A 37 11.01 10.01 -14.75
N PHE A 38 10.70 8.92 -14.04
CA PHE A 38 11.61 8.36 -13.05
C PHE A 38 12.82 7.65 -13.68
N GLY A 39 14.01 8.22 -13.50
CA GLY A 39 15.28 7.58 -13.89
C GLY A 39 15.70 6.41 -12.98
N ASN A 40 15.21 6.38 -11.73
CA ASN A 40 15.49 5.28 -10.81
C ASN A 40 14.50 4.13 -11.03
N LYS A 41 14.99 2.98 -11.52
CA LYS A 41 14.19 1.77 -11.77
C LYS A 41 13.46 1.25 -10.53
N LEU A 42 13.99 1.50 -9.32
CA LEU A 42 13.31 1.10 -8.08
C LEU A 42 11.98 1.82 -7.86
N MET A 43 11.80 3.03 -8.41
CA MET A 43 10.52 3.75 -8.32
C MET A 43 9.40 3.08 -9.11
N TRP A 44 9.71 2.14 -10.01
CA TRP A 44 8.71 1.40 -10.80
C TRP A 44 8.23 0.11 -10.14
N TRP A 45 8.83 -0.34 -9.04
CA TRP A 45 8.38 -1.51 -8.29
C TRP A 45 6.91 -1.45 -7.81
N PRO A 46 6.37 -0.32 -7.32
CA PRO A 46 4.97 -0.26 -6.89
C PRO A 46 3.97 -0.64 -7.99
N VAL A 47 4.32 -0.44 -9.27
CA VAL A 47 3.51 -0.84 -10.43
C VAL A 47 3.28 -2.37 -10.50
N VAL A 48 4.14 -3.16 -9.86
CA VAL A 48 4.03 -4.63 -9.81
C VAL A 48 3.62 -5.10 -8.42
N VAL A 49 4.25 -4.55 -7.37
CA VAL A 49 4.07 -5.01 -5.98
C VAL A 49 2.65 -4.74 -5.49
N LEU A 50 2.11 -3.56 -5.76
CA LEU A 50 0.80 -3.16 -5.22
C LEU A 50 -0.37 -3.93 -5.87
N PRO A 51 -0.45 -4.10 -7.21
CA PRO A 51 -1.51 -4.90 -7.83
C PRO A 51 -1.50 -6.37 -7.39
N ALA A 52 -0.33 -6.94 -7.08
CA ALA A 52 -0.22 -8.33 -6.63
C ALA A 52 -0.96 -8.60 -5.29
N ALA A 53 -1.24 -7.56 -4.50
CA ALA A 53 -1.98 -7.70 -3.25
C ALA A 53 -3.49 -7.84 -3.44
N ILE A 54 -4.04 -7.42 -4.57
CA ILE A 54 -5.47 -7.54 -4.88
C ILE A 54 -5.93 -9.00 -4.81
N PRO A 55 -5.35 -9.95 -5.58
CA PRO A 55 -5.75 -11.35 -5.50
C PRO A 55 -5.44 -11.98 -4.13
N ALA A 56 -4.35 -11.59 -3.45
CA ALA A 56 -4.03 -12.07 -2.12
C ALA A 56 -5.08 -11.67 -1.07
N ALA A 57 -5.54 -10.42 -1.14
CA ALA A 57 -6.56 -9.87 -0.25
C ALA A 57 -7.95 -10.47 -0.54
N ILE A 58 -8.33 -10.60 -1.82
CA ILE A 58 -9.54 -11.32 -2.22
C ILE A 58 -9.52 -12.76 -1.70
N ALA A 59 -8.41 -13.47 -1.86
CA ALA A 59 -8.26 -14.83 -1.31
C ALA A 59 -8.40 -14.84 0.22
N GLY A 60 -7.87 -13.82 0.92
CA GLY A 60 -8.03 -13.67 2.37
C GLY A 60 -9.47 -13.54 2.84
N VAL A 61 -10.32 -12.84 2.09
CA VAL A 61 -11.76 -12.73 2.38
C VAL A 61 -12.42 -14.12 2.42
N PHE A 62 -12.10 -14.98 1.46
CA PHE A 62 -12.76 -16.28 1.31
C PHE A 62 -12.04 -17.47 1.96
N SER A 63 -10.78 -17.30 2.37
CA SER A 63 -9.97 -18.40 2.91
C SER A 63 -9.17 -17.97 4.14
N LYS A 64 -9.47 -18.60 5.28
CA LYS A 64 -8.68 -18.44 6.51
C LYS A 64 -7.21 -18.78 6.30
N ARG A 65 -6.92 -19.80 5.49
CA ARG A 65 -5.54 -20.16 5.16
C ARG A 65 -4.85 -19.02 4.42
N ALA A 66 -5.48 -18.48 3.37
CA ALA A 66 -4.90 -17.37 2.61
C ALA A 66 -4.73 -16.10 3.45
N ALA A 67 -5.70 -15.79 4.32
CA ALA A 67 -5.63 -14.66 5.24
C ALA A 67 -4.47 -14.77 6.25
N LYS A 68 -4.04 -15.98 6.59
CA LYS A 68 -2.93 -16.24 7.52
C LYS A 68 -1.59 -16.55 6.85
N THR A 69 -1.55 -16.75 5.54
CA THR A 69 -0.31 -17.09 4.81
C THR A 69 0.02 -16.13 3.69
N VAL A 70 -0.87 -15.96 2.71
CA VAL A 70 -0.57 -15.20 1.48
C VAL A 70 -0.77 -13.70 1.70
N LEU A 71 -1.88 -13.32 2.34
CA LEU A 71 -2.19 -11.92 2.65
C LEU A 71 -1.07 -11.23 3.43
N PRO A 72 -0.56 -11.75 4.57
CA PRO A 72 0.50 -11.06 5.31
C PRO A 72 1.79 -10.90 4.52
N LEU A 73 2.15 -11.86 3.65
CA LEU A 73 3.34 -11.75 2.82
C LEU A 73 3.20 -10.65 1.76
N ALA A 74 2.07 -10.62 1.04
CA ALA A 74 1.77 -9.56 0.07
C ALA A 74 1.70 -8.18 0.74
N SER A 75 1.02 -8.10 1.89
CA SER A 75 0.90 -6.90 2.69
C SER A 75 2.25 -6.38 3.22
N ALA A 76 3.12 -7.27 3.71
CA ALA A 76 4.47 -6.90 4.13
C ALA A 76 5.29 -6.35 2.95
N ALA A 77 5.19 -6.98 1.77
CA ALA A 77 5.86 -6.49 0.56
C ALA A 77 5.40 -5.07 0.18
N ILE A 78 4.10 -4.77 0.28
CA ILE A 78 3.58 -3.41 0.08
C ILE A 78 4.14 -2.44 1.11
N VAL A 79 4.11 -2.77 2.41
CA VAL A 79 4.63 -1.87 3.46
C VAL A 79 6.10 -1.56 3.22
N VAL A 80 6.92 -2.58 2.94
CA VAL A 80 8.35 -2.40 2.65
C VAL A 80 8.54 -1.54 1.40
N ASN A 81 7.79 -1.80 0.33
CA ASN A 81 7.91 -1.03 -0.91
C ASN A 81 7.39 0.40 -0.77
N GLY A 82 6.34 0.64 0.02
CA GLY A 82 5.82 1.96 0.33
C GLY A 82 6.81 2.79 1.14
N LEU A 83 7.42 2.22 2.19
CA LEU A 83 8.49 2.89 2.94
C LEU A 83 9.72 3.19 2.08
N GLN A 84 10.13 2.24 1.23
CA GLN A 84 11.18 2.46 0.23
C GLN A 84 10.81 3.61 -0.71
N GLY A 85 9.59 3.60 -1.25
CA GLY A 85 9.06 4.62 -2.14
C GLY A 85 9.06 5.99 -1.49
N THR A 86 8.64 6.11 -0.22
CA THR A 86 8.68 7.38 0.53
C THR A 86 10.09 7.93 0.63
N TYR A 87 11.07 7.08 0.93
CA TYR A 87 12.47 7.49 0.94
C TYR A 87 12.96 7.94 -0.44
N LEU A 88 12.61 7.21 -1.50
CA LEU A 88 13.00 7.55 -2.86
C LEU A 88 12.33 8.85 -3.36
N HIS A 89 11.06 9.07 -3.01
CA HIS A 89 10.32 10.30 -3.33
C HIS A 89 10.93 11.50 -2.60
N TRP A 90 11.19 11.37 -1.30
CA TRP A 90 11.91 12.39 -0.52
C TRP A 90 13.25 12.74 -1.15
N ARG A 91 14.04 11.74 -1.50
CA ARG A 91 15.34 11.95 -2.16
C ARG A 91 15.17 12.60 -3.54
N GLY A 92 14.16 12.20 -4.31
CA GLY A 92 13.87 12.78 -5.63
C GLY A 92 13.52 14.27 -5.55
N ILE A 93 12.76 14.69 -4.54
CA ILE A 93 12.48 16.11 -4.25
C ILE A 93 13.78 16.85 -3.93
N ALA A 94 14.61 16.28 -3.05
CA ALA A 94 15.90 16.87 -2.66
C ALA A 94 16.88 17.04 -3.83
N GLN A 95 16.77 16.19 -4.85
CA GLN A 95 17.65 16.16 -6.03
C GLN A 95 17.22 17.14 -7.12
N LYS A 96 16.05 17.77 -7.02
CA LYS A 96 15.64 18.81 -7.96
C LYS A 96 16.47 20.09 -7.79
N PRO A 97 16.53 20.96 -8.81
CA PRO A 97 17.23 22.24 -8.72
C PRO A 97 16.82 23.04 -7.48
N GLY A 98 17.80 23.58 -6.74
CA GLY A 98 17.58 24.30 -5.48
C GLY A 98 17.25 23.41 -4.27
N GLY A 99 17.04 22.10 -4.46
CA GLY A 99 16.78 21.13 -3.39
C GLY A 99 15.70 21.59 -2.42
N TRP A 100 15.95 21.42 -1.13
CA TRP A 100 15.02 21.83 -0.07
C TRP A 100 14.90 23.34 0.14
N GLN A 101 15.81 24.15 -0.41
CA GLN A 101 15.68 25.62 -0.35
C GLN A 101 14.49 26.09 -1.21
N MET A 102 14.12 25.30 -2.23
CA MET A 102 12.95 25.51 -3.08
C MET A 102 11.84 24.51 -2.76
N ALA A 103 11.66 24.15 -1.48
CA ALA A 103 10.72 23.10 -1.07
C ALA A 103 9.28 23.34 -1.58
N SER A 104 8.78 24.57 -1.54
CA SER A 104 7.42 24.89 -2.04
C SER A 104 7.24 24.47 -3.50
N TYR A 105 8.22 24.79 -4.36
CA TYR A 105 8.20 24.42 -5.77
C TYR A 105 8.47 22.92 -5.98
N ASN A 106 9.48 22.37 -5.29
CA ASN A 106 9.92 20.99 -5.51
C ASN A 106 8.97 19.95 -4.91
N LEU A 107 8.14 20.31 -3.93
CA LEU A 107 7.07 19.44 -3.43
C LEU A 107 5.91 19.32 -4.44
N GLU A 108 5.62 20.37 -5.18
CA GLU A 108 4.57 20.38 -6.21
C GLU A 108 5.05 19.75 -7.53
N MET A 109 6.26 20.11 -7.96
CA MET A 109 6.82 19.64 -9.23
C MET A 109 7.59 18.32 -9.12
N GLY A 110 7.77 17.83 -7.89
CA GLY A 110 8.49 16.60 -7.53
C GLY A 110 7.60 15.37 -7.50
N PRO A 111 8.21 14.20 -7.24
CA PRO A 111 7.43 13.02 -6.94
C PRO A 111 6.53 13.26 -5.72
N PRO A 112 5.29 12.72 -5.71
CA PRO A 112 4.33 12.97 -4.63
C PRO A 112 4.82 12.34 -3.33
N LEU A 113 5.28 13.14 -2.38
CA LEU A 113 6.02 12.67 -1.19
C LEU A 113 5.27 11.58 -0.40
N PHE A 114 3.97 11.76 -0.19
CA PHE A 114 3.17 10.91 0.69
C PHE A 114 2.46 9.75 0.00
N ALA A 115 2.34 9.76 -1.34
CA ALA A 115 1.68 8.69 -2.08
C ALA A 115 2.20 7.27 -1.73
N PRO A 116 3.52 7.00 -1.71
CA PRO A 116 4.02 5.68 -1.32
C PRO A 116 3.81 5.36 0.18
N LEU A 117 3.72 6.38 1.04
CA LEU A 117 3.40 6.15 2.46
C LEU A 117 1.93 5.74 2.63
N LEU A 118 1.02 6.35 1.86
CA LEU A 118 -0.40 5.96 1.83
C LEU A 118 -0.58 4.53 1.32
N ALA A 119 0.21 4.09 0.32
CA ALA A 119 0.23 2.69 -0.11
C ALA A 119 0.62 1.74 1.04
N SER A 120 1.49 2.18 1.96
CA SER A 120 1.83 1.38 3.15
C SER A 120 0.63 1.18 4.09
N LEU A 121 -0.36 2.08 4.11
CA LEU A 121 -1.59 1.88 4.88
C LEU A 121 -2.43 0.73 4.32
N VAL A 122 -2.48 0.58 3.00
CA VAL A 122 -3.12 -0.56 2.34
C VAL A 122 -2.47 -1.87 2.79
N GLY A 123 -1.13 -1.94 2.75
CA GLY A 123 -0.38 -3.08 3.29
C GLY A 123 -0.65 -3.29 4.79
N GLY A 124 -0.66 -2.22 5.57
CA GLY A 124 -0.93 -2.25 7.00
C GLY A 124 -2.30 -2.87 7.34
N MET A 125 -3.35 -2.55 6.59
CA MET A 125 -4.66 -3.17 6.76
C MET A 125 -4.62 -4.69 6.60
N GLY A 126 -3.89 -5.20 5.60
CA GLY A 126 -3.78 -6.64 5.39
C GLY A 126 -2.88 -7.36 6.42
N LEU A 127 -1.86 -6.68 6.95
CA LEU A 127 -1.11 -7.17 8.12
C LEU A 127 -2.01 -7.27 9.36
N LEU A 128 -2.84 -6.24 9.60
CA LEU A 128 -3.81 -6.26 10.69
C LEU A 128 -4.86 -7.37 10.50
N ALA A 129 -5.35 -7.58 9.28
CA ALA A 129 -6.24 -8.70 8.95
C ALA A 129 -5.62 -10.04 9.36
N ALA A 130 -4.32 -10.24 9.08
CA ALA A 130 -3.62 -11.48 9.37
C ALA A 130 -3.50 -11.80 10.87
N ILE A 131 -3.57 -10.82 11.77
CA ILE A 131 -3.53 -11.04 13.23
C ILE A 131 -4.91 -11.05 13.90
N LEU A 132 -5.93 -10.46 13.26
CA LEU A 132 -7.27 -10.39 13.82
C LEU A 132 -8.05 -11.70 13.68
N ARG A 133 -9.15 -11.80 14.43
CA ARG A 133 -10.08 -12.92 14.33
C ARG A 133 -11.01 -12.73 13.13
N ARG A 134 -11.49 -13.85 12.61
CA ARG A 134 -12.42 -13.91 11.48
C ARG A 134 -13.87 -13.62 11.94
N GLU A 135 -14.63 -12.91 11.10
CA GLU A 135 -16.02 -12.53 11.31
C GLU A 135 -16.99 -13.70 11.14
N ASP A 136 -16.60 -14.69 10.36
CA ASP A 136 -17.34 -15.93 10.22
C ASP A 136 -17.62 -16.52 11.62
N ARG A 137 -18.90 -16.78 11.91
CA ARG A 137 -19.29 -17.54 13.10
C ARG A 137 -18.73 -18.95 12.92
N ALA A 138 -17.97 -19.42 13.91
CA ALA A 138 -17.68 -20.84 14.05
C ALA A 138 -19.00 -21.63 14.13
#